data_AF-A0A7J6Q1T0-F1
#
_entry.id   AF-A0A7J6Q1T0-F1
#
_cell.length_a   1.000
_cell.length_b   1.000
_cell.length_c   1.000
_cell.angle_alpha   90.00
_cell.angle_beta   90.00
_cell.angle_gamma   90.00
#
_symmetry.space_group_name_H-M   'P 1'
#
loop_
_entity.id
_entity.type
_entity.pdbx_description
1 polymer ?
#
loop_
_entity_poly.entity_id
_entity_poly.type
_entity_poly.pdbx_seq_one_letter_code
_entity_poly.pdbx_strand_id
1 'polypeptide(L)'
;MLGSIIVRKPQLKINLKGVMMRYGIVGPLSIYQGCLTMAKGRRLLPAEELEKMAQDLKTCETKIAKCNSGGPGGPPDLAACADATKVCESVTLGPLKKKGTSIFDVRASTGEEEQFFKTNPGPAGDFLDKIDVQTKLGVSKEYVSPNFEVAAAFDKFTTYDTTSFVTDLLDGGIEVALRGSWQSLRGVVRGMSFRRHLCFSDRSIAAEEVEGRAFPLFPAPQ
;
A
#
# COMPACT_ATOMS: atom_id res chain seq x y z
N MET A 1 7.38 -4.14 10.83
CA MET A 1 7.97 -4.33 9.48
C MET A 1 9.27 -5.11 9.63
N LEU A 2 9.58 -6.06 8.74
CA LEU A 2 10.78 -6.91 8.87
C LEU A 2 12.09 -6.11 8.91
N GLY A 3 12.22 -5.06 8.08
CA GLY A 3 13.42 -4.23 8.04
C GLY A 3 13.72 -3.54 9.38
N SER A 4 12.71 -2.98 10.06
CA SER A 4 12.86 -2.40 11.40
C SER A 4 13.36 -3.43 12.42
N ILE A 5 12.90 -4.69 12.34
CA ILE A 5 13.41 -5.78 13.20
C ILE A 5 14.88 -6.06 12.91
N ILE A 6 15.29 -6.10 11.63
CA ILE A 6 16.68 -6.33 11.23
C ILE A 6 17.60 -5.24 11.78
N VAL A 7 17.20 -3.97 11.66
CA VAL A 7 17.98 -2.83 12.18
C VAL A 7 18.09 -2.86 13.71
N ARG A 8 17.01 -3.22 14.41
CA ARG A 8 16.98 -3.25 15.89
C ARG A 8 17.63 -4.50 16.50
N LYS A 9 17.86 -5.56 15.70
CA LYS A 9 18.39 -6.85 16.18
C LYS A 9 19.75 -7.17 15.51
N PRO A 10 20.86 -6.66 16.07
CA PRO A 10 22.20 -6.83 15.47
C PRO A 10 22.66 -8.29 15.35
N GLN A 11 22.07 -9.20 16.14
CA GLN A 11 22.35 -10.63 16.06
C GLN A 11 21.97 -11.27 14.72
N LEU A 12 21.13 -10.62 13.91
CA LEU A 12 20.63 -11.19 12.65
C LEU A 12 21.70 -11.23 11.54
N LYS A 13 22.90 -10.66 11.73
CA LYS A 13 24.04 -10.69 10.76
C LYS A 13 23.63 -10.35 9.31
N ILE A 14 22.58 -9.55 9.13
CA ILE A 14 22.11 -9.07 7.82
C ILE A 14 22.52 -7.61 7.66
N ASN A 15 23.25 -7.32 6.59
CA ASN A 15 23.64 -5.96 6.21
C ASN A 15 22.57 -5.35 5.30
N LEU A 16 21.43 -4.96 5.89
CA LEU A 16 20.35 -4.33 5.14
C LEU A 16 20.81 -2.98 4.59
N LYS A 17 20.63 -2.74 3.28
CA LYS A 17 21.04 -1.49 2.62
C LYS A 17 19.88 -0.56 2.31
N GLY A 18 18.75 -1.13 1.93
CA GLY A 18 17.57 -0.36 1.59
C GLY A 18 16.31 -1.21 1.56
N VAL A 19 15.16 -0.55 1.56
CA VAL A 19 13.84 -1.15 1.42
C VAL A 19 13.06 -0.37 0.37
N MET A 20 12.52 -1.07 -0.63
CA MET A 20 11.55 -0.51 -1.56
C MET A 20 10.16 -1.05 -1.24
N MET A 21 9.20 -0.15 -1.05
CA MET A 21 7.79 -0.49 -0.92
C MET A 21 7.02 0.08 -2.11
N ARG A 22 6.46 -0.80 -2.93
CA ARG A 22 5.55 -0.44 -4.01
C ARG A 22 4.13 -0.74 -3.57
N TYR A 23 3.25 0.26 -3.60
CA TYR A 23 1.85 0.14 -3.16
C TYR A 23 1.69 -0.37 -1.72
N GLY A 24 2.67 -0.08 -0.87
CA GLY A 24 2.63 -0.46 0.53
C GLY A 24 1.64 0.38 1.33
N ILE A 25 1.01 -0.24 2.33
CA ILE A 25 0.14 0.45 3.28
C ILE A 25 0.99 0.93 4.45
N VAL A 26 1.36 2.22 4.44
CA VAL A 26 2.03 2.91 5.56
C VAL A 26 1.19 4.13 5.92
N GLY A 27 0.83 4.27 7.19
CA GLY A 27 -0.09 5.31 7.67
C GLY A 27 -1.49 5.13 7.09
N PRO A 28 -2.30 4.21 7.66
CA PRO A 28 -3.56 3.77 7.07
C PRO A 28 -4.55 4.92 6.79
N LEU A 29 -4.60 5.93 7.66
CA LEU A 29 -5.46 7.09 7.45
C LEU A 29 -5.15 7.84 6.14
N SER A 30 -3.87 8.05 5.84
CA SER A 30 -3.44 8.76 4.62
C SER A 30 -3.90 8.04 3.35
N ILE A 31 -4.01 6.70 3.41
CA ILE A 31 -4.43 5.87 2.28
C ILE A 31 -5.93 6.03 2.04
N TYR A 32 -6.74 5.99 3.09
CA TYR A 32 -8.18 6.20 2.98
C TYR A 32 -8.53 7.63 2.52
N GLN A 33 -7.82 8.64 3.02
CA GLN A 33 -7.92 10.01 2.50
C GLN A 33 -7.45 10.12 1.03
N GLY A 34 -6.40 9.38 0.67
CA GLY A 34 -5.91 9.26 -0.70
C GLY A 34 -6.96 8.66 -1.65
N CYS A 35 -7.71 7.66 -1.19
CA CYS A 35 -8.81 7.06 -1.94
C CYS A 35 -9.91 8.10 -2.30
N LEU A 36 -10.37 8.88 -1.32
CA LEU A 36 -11.32 9.98 -1.57
C LEU A 36 -10.75 11.01 -2.55
N THR A 37 -9.48 11.38 -2.37
CA THR A 37 -8.80 12.35 -3.23
C THR A 37 -8.75 11.84 -4.68
N MET A 38 -8.40 10.57 -4.88
CA MET A 38 -8.37 9.94 -6.19
C MET A 38 -9.76 9.85 -6.81
N ALA A 39 -10.75 9.41 -6.04
CA ALA A 39 -12.14 9.29 -6.49
C ALA A 39 -12.70 10.64 -6.95
N LYS A 40 -12.42 11.71 -6.21
CA LYS A 40 -12.80 13.09 -6.58
C LYS A 40 -12.04 13.58 -7.81
N GLY A 41 -10.71 13.47 -7.81
CA GLY A 41 -9.86 13.98 -8.90
C GLY A 41 -10.14 13.32 -10.26
N ARG A 42 -10.52 12.04 -10.24
CA ARG A 42 -10.86 11.27 -11.45
C ARG A 42 -12.36 11.17 -11.71
N ARG A 43 -13.20 11.81 -10.89
CA ARG A 43 -14.67 11.78 -11.01
C ARG A 43 -15.20 10.34 -11.06
N LEU A 44 -14.65 9.46 -10.21
CA LEU A 44 -15.00 8.04 -10.17
C LEU A 44 -16.38 7.80 -9.59
N LEU A 45 -16.93 8.75 -8.83
CA LEU A 45 -18.25 8.67 -8.21
C LEU A 45 -19.04 9.98 -8.45
N PRO A 46 -20.38 9.94 -8.39
CA PRO A 46 -21.22 11.14 -8.36
C PRO A 46 -20.86 12.06 -7.18
N ALA A 47 -21.15 13.35 -7.32
CA ALA A 47 -20.83 14.35 -6.29
C ALA A 47 -21.44 14.01 -4.91
N GLU A 48 -22.69 13.57 -4.88
CA GLU A 48 -23.37 13.18 -3.64
C GLU A 48 -22.66 12.02 -2.91
N GLU A 49 -22.18 11.02 -3.65
CA GLU A 49 -21.43 9.90 -3.07
C GLU A 49 -20.05 10.33 -2.57
N LEU A 50 -19.40 11.29 -3.24
CA LEU A 50 -18.12 11.86 -2.79
C LEU A 50 -18.27 12.66 -1.49
N GLU A 51 -19.34 13.45 -1.37
CA GLU A 51 -19.64 14.21 -0.14
C GLU A 51 -19.96 13.26 1.01
N LYS A 52 -20.76 12.21 0.75
CA LYS A 52 -21.03 11.17 1.74
C LYS A 52 -19.75 10.45 2.16
N MET A 53 -18.90 10.05 1.21
CA MET A 53 -17.61 9.42 1.50
C MET A 53 -16.73 10.32 2.37
N ALA A 54 -16.70 11.63 2.11
CA ALA A 54 -15.95 12.60 2.91
C ALA A 54 -16.48 12.74 4.35
N GLN A 55 -17.80 12.73 4.53
CA GLN A 55 -18.43 12.75 5.85
C GLN A 55 -18.15 11.48 6.63
N ASP A 56 -18.35 10.32 6.00
CA ASP A 56 -18.16 9.00 6.60
C ASP A 56 -16.69 8.72 6.94
N LEU A 57 -15.74 9.36 6.26
CA LEU A 57 -14.30 9.23 6.53
C LEU A 57 -13.92 9.72 7.94
N LYS A 58 -14.67 10.65 8.53
CA LYS A 58 -14.49 11.09 9.93
C LYS A 58 -14.73 9.95 10.92
N THR A 59 -15.66 9.06 10.59
CA THR A 59 -15.90 7.85 11.37
C THR A 59 -14.71 6.90 11.27
N CYS A 60 -14.17 6.70 10.05
CA CYS A 60 -12.95 5.93 9.84
C CYS A 60 -11.76 6.48 10.64
N GLU A 61 -11.54 7.80 10.64
CA GLU A 61 -10.51 8.48 11.45
C GLU A 61 -10.60 8.13 12.93
N THR A 62 -11.81 8.23 13.49
CA THR A 62 -12.05 7.90 14.91
C THR A 62 -11.75 6.43 15.21
N LYS A 63 -12.12 5.52 14.31
CA LYS A 63 -11.87 4.08 14.46
C LYS A 63 -10.38 3.75 14.37
N ILE A 64 -9.65 4.36 13.44
CA ILE A 64 -8.19 4.21 13.32
C ILE A 64 -7.49 4.74 14.57
N ALA A 65 -7.92 5.89 15.12
CA ALA A 65 -7.36 6.42 16.36
C ALA A 65 -7.55 5.43 17.53
N LYS A 66 -8.71 4.79 17.63
CA LYS A 66 -8.96 3.75 18.65
C LYS A 66 -8.05 2.53 18.47
N CYS A 67 -7.95 2.01 17.24
CA CYS A 67 -7.03 0.93 16.87
C CYS A 67 -5.59 1.20 17.31
N ASN A 68 -5.15 2.46 17.16
CA ASN A 68 -3.79 2.91 17.44
C ASN A 68 -3.68 3.72 18.75
N SER A 69 -4.52 3.43 19.74
CA SER A 69 -4.52 4.14 21.03
C SER A 69 -3.22 3.98 21.82
N GLY A 70 -2.41 2.95 21.53
CA GLY A 70 -1.05 2.78 22.05
C GLY A 70 0.01 3.68 21.39
N GLY A 71 -0.38 4.53 20.45
CA GLY A 71 0.52 5.38 19.67
C GLY A 71 1.11 4.68 18.44
N PRO A 72 1.73 5.44 17.51
CA PRO A 72 2.34 4.87 16.30
C PRO A 72 3.45 3.86 16.62
N GLY A 73 3.36 2.63 16.09
CA GLY A 73 4.29 1.54 16.43
C GLY A 73 4.12 0.89 17.79
N GLY A 74 3.20 1.39 18.62
CA GLY A 74 2.80 0.77 19.88
C GLY A 74 1.92 -0.46 19.64
N PRO A 75 1.61 -1.23 20.69
CA PRO A 75 0.71 -2.37 20.58
C PRO A 75 -0.69 -1.92 20.14
N PRO A 76 -1.24 -2.44 19.02
CA PRO A 76 -2.58 -2.10 18.58
C PRO A 76 -3.67 -2.83 19.37
N ASP A 77 -4.85 -2.23 19.49
CA ASP A 77 -6.07 -2.95 19.89
C ASP A 77 -6.61 -3.70 18.66
N LEU A 78 -6.29 -5.00 18.57
CA LEU A 78 -6.61 -5.83 17.40
C LEU A 78 -8.12 -5.89 17.09
N ALA A 79 -8.98 -5.84 18.11
CA ALA A 79 -10.42 -5.86 17.89
C ALA A 79 -10.90 -4.51 17.32
N ALA A 80 -10.39 -3.40 17.87
CA ALA A 80 -10.66 -2.08 17.32
C ALA A 80 -10.09 -1.90 15.90
N CYS A 81 -8.93 -2.48 15.59
CA CYS A 81 -8.34 -2.44 14.26
C CYS A 81 -9.14 -3.26 13.24
N ALA A 82 -9.63 -4.45 13.60
CA ALA A 82 -10.51 -5.22 12.73
C ALA A 82 -11.80 -4.44 12.38
N ASP A 83 -12.42 -3.81 13.39
CA ASP A 83 -13.58 -2.94 13.19
C ASP A 83 -13.25 -1.72 12.32
N ALA A 84 -12.11 -1.06 12.58
CA ALA A 84 -11.64 0.07 11.79
C ALA A 84 -11.43 -0.32 10.32
N THR A 85 -10.78 -1.45 10.04
CA THR A 85 -10.58 -1.94 8.67
C THR A 85 -11.92 -2.10 7.96
N LYS A 86 -12.88 -2.78 8.59
CA LYS A 86 -14.22 -3.01 8.03
C LYS A 86 -14.95 -1.70 7.71
N VAL A 87 -14.95 -0.76 8.66
CA VAL A 87 -15.62 0.54 8.49
C VAL A 87 -14.94 1.35 7.39
N CYS A 88 -13.62 1.52 7.46
CA CYS A 88 -12.86 2.34 6.52
C CYS A 88 -12.94 1.80 5.09
N GLU A 89 -12.82 0.49 4.89
CA GLU A 89 -12.97 -0.11 3.56
C GLU A 89 -14.41 0.02 3.02
N SER A 90 -15.42 -0.17 3.87
CA SER A 90 -16.83 0.01 3.46
C SER A 90 -17.11 1.44 3.00
N VAL A 91 -16.56 2.44 3.70
CA VAL A 91 -16.73 3.85 3.39
C VAL A 91 -16.00 4.26 2.11
N THR A 92 -14.74 3.87 1.98
CA THR A 92 -13.86 4.40 0.91
C THR A 92 -13.83 3.54 -0.34
N LEU A 93 -13.81 2.22 -0.19
CA LEU A 93 -13.75 1.27 -1.31
C LEU A 93 -15.14 0.74 -1.68
N GLY A 94 -16.08 0.68 -0.73
CA GLY A 94 -17.42 0.15 -0.95
C GLY A 94 -18.18 0.79 -2.12
N PRO A 95 -18.28 2.12 -2.22
CA PRO A 95 -18.94 2.78 -3.34
C PRO A 95 -18.31 2.44 -4.70
N LEU A 96 -16.97 2.42 -4.75
CA LEU A 96 -16.21 2.10 -5.97
C LEU A 96 -16.42 0.64 -6.40
N LYS A 97 -16.41 -0.29 -5.44
CA LYS A 97 -16.74 -1.70 -5.67
C LYS A 97 -18.17 -1.89 -6.17
N LYS A 98 -19.15 -1.17 -5.60
CA LYS A 98 -20.55 -1.21 -6.04
C LYS A 98 -20.74 -0.72 -7.47
N LYS A 99 -19.95 0.27 -7.89
CA LYS A 99 -19.90 0.74 -9.28
C LYS A 99 -19.19 -0.24 -10.23
N GLY A 100 -18.56 -1.30 -9.71
CA GLY A 100 -17.79 -2.26 -10.48
C GLY A 100 -16.37 -1.79 -10.82
N THR A 101 -15.89 -0.69 -10.23
CA THR A 101 -14.51 -0.20 -10.44
C THR A 101 -13.51 -1.07 -9.68
N SER A 102 -12.41 -1.44 -10.34
CA SER A 102 -11.33 -2.17 -9.68
C SER A 102 -10.64 -1.33 -8.61
N ILE A 103 -10.34 -1.96 -7.47
CA ILE A 103 -9.55 -1.37 -6.39
C ILE A 103 -8.05 -1.38 -6.67
N PHE A 104 -7.61 -2.15 -7.67
CA PHE A 104 -6.21 -2.30 -8.05
C PHE A 104 -5.83 -1.40 -9.21
N ASP A 105 -6.76 -1.17 -10.15
CA ASP A 105 -6.62 -0.21 -11.24
C ASP A 105 -7.96 0.50 -11.55
N VAL A 106 -8.09 1.78 -11.20
CA VAL A 106 -9.33 2.56 -11.38
C VAL A 106 -9.75 2.77 -12.83
N ARG A 107 -8.91 2.39 -13.80
CA ARG A 107 -9.26 2.41 -15.23
C ARG A 107 -10.03 1.15 -15.64
N ALA A 108 -9.95 0.09 -14.85
CA ALA A 108 -10.55 -1.20 -15.13
C ALA A 108 -11.84 -1.43 -14.35
N SER A 109 -12.72 -2.26 -14.92
CA SER A 109 -13.74 -2.94 -14.14
C SER A 109 -13.08 -4.00 -13.24
N THR A 110 -13.78 -4.40 -12.19
CA THR A 110 -13.34 -5.49 -11.30
C THR A 110 -13.07 -6.77 -12.11
N GLY A 111 -11.86 -7.31 -12.01
CA GLY A 111 -11.46 -8.54 -12.70
C GLY A 111 -10.93 -8.33 -14.13
N GLU A 112 -10.93 -7.09 -14.63
CA GLU A 112 -10.45 -6.75 -15.97
C GLU A 112 -9.13 -5.96 -15.93
N GLU A 113 -8.37 -6.04 -14.84
CA GLU A 113 -7.14 -5.27 -14.66
C GLU A 113 -6.04 -5.67 -15.65
N GLU A 114 -6.06 -6.93 -16.10
CA GLU A 114 -5.05 -7.50 -16.99
C GLU A 114 -4.93 -6.77 -18.33
N GLN A 115 -6.00 -6.14 -18.82
CA GLN A 115 -5.99 -5.37 -20.07
C GLN A 115 -5.04 -4.15 -20.01
N PHE A 116 -4.69 -3.70 -18.80
CA PHE A 116 -3.79 -2.57 -18.59
C PHE A 116 -2.34 -2.98 -18.29
N PHE A 117 -2.07 -4.28 -18.18
CA PHE A 117 -0.71 -4.78 -18.01
C PHE A 117 -0.08 -5.06 -19.37
N LYS A 118 1.10 -4.45 -19.61
CA LYS A 118 1.89 -4.71 -20.84
C LYS A 118 2.26 -6.19 -20.99
N THR A 119 2.36 -6.89 -19.87
CA THR A 119 2.68 -8.31 -19.80
C THR A 119 1.61 -9.00 -18.98
N ASN A 120 0.86 -9.91 -19.62
CA ASN A 120 0.03 -10.88 -18.91
C ASN A 120 0.91 -12.12 -18.67
N PRO A 121 1.25 -12.46 -17.41
CA PRO A 121 2.08 -13.63 -17.13
C PRO A 121 1.37 -14.96 -17.45
N GLY A 122 0.10 -14.92 -17.86
CA GLY A 122 -0.72 -16.11 -18.08
C GLY A 122 -1.08 -16.81 -16.77
N PRO A 123 -1.63 -18.04 -16.84
CA PRO A 123 -2.03 -18.78 -15.65
C PRO A 123 -0.79 -19.32 -14.92
N ALA A 124 -0.23 -18.48 -14.03
CA ALA A 124 0.96 -18.84 -13.26
C ALA A 124 0.75 -20.12 -12.42
N GLY A 125 -0.47 -20.35 -11.93
CA GLY A 125 -0.83 -21.59 -11.22
C GLY A 125 -0.61 -22.83 -12.07
N ASP A 126 -1.24 -22.89 -13.24
CA ASP A 126 -1.08 -24.01 -14.19
C ASP A 126 0.38 -24.32 -14.52
N PHE A 127 1.24 -23.29 -14.60
CA PHE A 127 2.67 -23.50 -14.79
C PHE A 127 3.36 -24.08 -13.54
N LEU A 128 3.07 -23.52 -12.37
CA LEU A 128 3.67 -23.94 -11.09
C LEU A 128 3.20 -25.33 -10.65
N ASP A 129 2.04 -25.79 -11.12
CA ASP A 129 1.47 -27.10 -10.81
C ASP A 129 1.91 -28.23 -11.73
N LYS A 130 2.74 -27.95 -12.73
CA LYS A 130 3.36 -29.01 -13.54
C LYS A 130 4.27 -29.86 -12.66
N ILE A 131 4.12 -31.19 -12.75
CA ILE A 131 4.91 -32.16 -11.96
C ILE A 131 6.42 -31.94 -12.14
N ASP A 132 6.88 -31.67 -13.37
CA ASP A 132 8.30 -31.45 -13.63
C ASP A 132 8.81 -30.13 -13.01
N VAL A 133 7.97 -29.10 -12.96
CA VAL A 133 8.27 -27.82 -12.28
C VAL A 133 8.31 -28.03 -10.76
N GLN A 134 7.29 -28.67 -10.18
CA GLN A 134 7.25 -28.98 -8.75
C GLN A 134 8.44 -29.84 -8.31
N THR A 135 8.78 -30.86 -9.09
CA THR A 135 9.94 -31.74 -8.85
C THR A 135 11.24 -30.95 -8.84
N LYS A 136 11.44 -30.04 -9.81
CA LYS A 136 12.64 -29.17 -9.89
C LYS A 136 12.71 -28.18 -8.73
N LEU A 137 11.57 -27.69 -8.24
CA LEU A 137 11.49 -26.77 -7.11
C LEU A 137 11.51 -27.48 -5.74
N GLY A 138 11.42 -28.81 -5.71
CA GLY A 138 11.39 -29.60 -4.48
C GLY A 138 10.10 -29.40 -3.67
N VAL A 139 8.99 -29.11 -4.34
CA VAL A 139 7.67 -28.93 -3.71
C VAL A 139 6.71 -30.02 -4.19
N SER A 140 5.66 -30.29 -3.42
CA SER A 140 4.67 -31.34 -3.73
C SER A 140 3.23 -30.91 -3.50
N LYS A 141 3.01 -29.64 -3.15
CA LYS A 141 1.67 -29.08 -2.91
C LYS A 141 1.23 -28.28 -4.11
N GLU A 142 -0.06 -28.35 -4.39
CA GLU A 142 -0.73 -27.47 -5.34
C GLU A 142 -0.50 -26.00 -4.99
N TYR A 143 -0.26 -25.19 -6.01
CA TYR A 143 -0.11 -23.77 -5.91
C TYR A 143 -1.48 -23.09 -5.79
N VAL A 144 -1.67 -22.32 -4.73
CA VAL A 144 -2.89 -21.54 -4.50
C VAL A 144 -2.54 -20.07 -4.36
N SER A 145 -3.15 -19.21 -5.18
CA SER A 145 -2.92 -17.76 -5.14
C SER A 145 -4.20 -16.94 -5.39
N PRO A 146 -4.56 -16.02 -4.47
CA PRO A 146 -4.01 -15.80 -3.13
C PRO A 146 -4.58 -16.80 -2.09
N ASN A 147 -3.88 -16.97 -0.95
CA ASN A 147 -4.43 -17.69 0.21
C ASN A 147 -5.31 -16.74 1.05
N PHE A 148 -6.64 -16.90 0.94
CA PHE A 148 -7.61 -16.02 1.59
C PHE A 148 -7.72 -16.23 3.11
N GLU A 149 -7.40 -17.42 3.63
CA GLU A 149 -7.38 -17.67 5.08
C GLU A 149 -6.28 -16.85 5.75
N VAL A 150 -5.09 -16.85 5.16
CA VAL A 150 -3.98 -16.02 5.60
C VAL A 150 -4.35 -14.55 5.47
N ALA A 151 -4.93 -14.12 4.34
CA ALA A 151 -5.36 -12.73 4.19
C ALA A 151 -6.33 -12.29 5.30
N ALA A 152 -7.39 -13.08 5.55
CA ALA A 152 -8.38 -12.79 6.59
C ALA A 152 -7.76 -12.76 8.00
N ALA A 153 -6.79 -13.63 8.29
CA ALA A 153 -6.08 -13.62 9.58
C ALA A 153 -5.29 -12.31 9.82
N PHE A 154 -4.90 -11.63 8.74
CA PHE A 154 -4.11 -10.39 8.76
C PHE A 154 -4.91 -9.10 8.56
N ASP A 155 -6.19 -9.16 8.16
CA ASP A 155 -7.03 -7.96 7.92
C ASP A 155 -7.11 -7.00 9.12
N LYS A 156 -7.02 -7.55 10.34
CA LYS A 156 -6.97 -6.78 11.59
C LYS A 156 -5.74 -5.88 11.73
N PHE A 157 -4.71 -6.06 10.90
CA PHE A 157 -3.50 -5.22 10.90
C PHE A 157 -3.52 -4.15 9.80
N THR A 158 -4.51 -4.14 8.91
CA THR A 158 -4.59 -3.18 7.80
C THR A 158 -4.65 -1.72 8.28
N THR A 159 -5.31 -1.48 9.41
CA THR A 159 -5.45 -0.16 10.04
C THR A 159 -4.44 0.10 11.16
N TYR A 160 -3.48 -0.80 11.36
CA TYR A 160 -2.39 -0.58 12.30
C TYR A 160 -1.41 0.46 11.72
N ASP A 161 -1.08 1.47 12.52
CA ASP A 161 -0.15 2.53 12.15
C ASP A 161 1.30 2.05 12.26
N THR A 162 1.83 1.72 11.09
CA THR A 162 3.18 1.22 10.87
C THR A 162 4.20 2.30 10.49
N THR A 163 3.83 3.59 10.56
CA THR A 163 4.71 4.71 10.20
C THR A 163 6.02 4.73 10.99
N SER A 164 5.97 4.39 12.28
CA SER A 164 7.15 4.27 13.14
C SER A 164 8.19 3.28 12.59
N PHE A 165 7.78 2.24 11.87
CA PHE A 165 8.71 1.29 11.28
C PHE A 165 9.52 1.91 10.14
N VAL A 166 8.95 2.89 9.44
CA VAL A 166 9.69 3.67 8.44
C VAL A 166 10.66 4.60 9.13
N THR A 167 10.24 5.25 10.22
CA THR A 167 11.13 6.08 11.04
C THR A 167 12.34 5.28 11.54
N ASP A 168 12.13 4.06 12.06
CA ASP A 168 13.23 3.18 12.49
C ASP A 168 14.26 2.89 11.41
N LEU A 169 13.80 2.67 10.17
CA LEU A 169 14.67 2.42 9.03
C LEU A 169 15.51 3.65 8.71
N LEU A 170 14.86 4.82 8.64
CA LEU A 170 15.52 6.09 8.37
C LEU A 170 16.53 6.45 9.47
N ASP A 171 16.18 6.26 10.74
CA ASP A 171 17.06 6.50 11.88
C ASP A 171 18.24 5.53 11.89
N GLY A 172 18.05 4.31 11.39
CA GLY A 172 19.11 3.33 11.17
C GLY A 172 19.99 3.59 9.94
N GLY A 173 19.77 4.69 9.21
CA GLY A 173 20.50 5.02 7.99
C GLY A 173 20.17 4.12 6.79
N ILE A 174 19.04 3.42 6.83
CA ILE A 174 18.56 2.56 5.73
C ILE A 174 17.85 3.43 4.70
N GLU A 175 18.19 3.22 3.42
CA GLU A 175 17.51 3.88 2.32
C GLU A 175 16.08 3.34 2.17
N VAL A 176 15.08 4.21 2.17
CA VAL A 176 13.68 3.82 1.98
C VAL A 176 13.12 4.44 0.70
N ALA A 177 12.64 3.61 -0.22
CA ALA A 177 11.97 4.04 -1.43
C ALA A 177 10.48 3.69 -1.36
N LEU A 178 9.61 4.71 -1.39
CA LEU A 178 8.15 4.54 -1.45
C LEU A 178 7.65 4.86 -2.85
N ARG A 179 6.98 3.90 -3.50
CA ARG A 179 6.43 4.09 -4.85
C ARG A 179 4.93 3.78 -4.88
N GLY A 180 4.13 4.83 -4.99
CA GLY A 180 2.68 4.73 -5.23
C GLY A 180 2.34 4.62 -6.72
N SER A 181 1.07 4.36 -7.01
CA SER A 181 0.49 4.51 -8.37
C SER A 181 -0.79 5.32 -8.27
N TRP A 182 -0.92 6.27 -9.19
CA TRP A 182 -2.14 7.06 -9.37
C TRP A 182 -3.29 6.27 -9.98
N GLN A 183 -3.06 5.01 -10.36
CA GLN A 183 -4.08 4.10 -10.86
C GLN A 183 -4.63 3.17 -9.76
N SER A 184 -3.94 3.01 -8.63
CA SER A 184 -4.33 2.04 -7.60
C SER A 184 -4.91 2.71 -6.36
N LEU A 185 -6.10 2.29 -5.92
CA LEU A 185 -6.76 2.82 -4.72
C LEU A 185 -6.12 2.31 -3.41
N ARG A 186 -5.45 1.16 -3.46
CA ARG A 186 -4.75 0.56 -2.29
C ARG A 186 -3.30 1.02 -2.13
N GLY A 187 -2.79 1.89 -3.01
CA GLY A 187 -1.38 2.29 -3.05
C GLY A 187 -1.15 3.79 -3.22
N VAL A 188 -2.09 4.63 -2.77
CA VAL A 188 -1.97 6.09 -2.86
C VAL A 188 -1.00 6.58 -1.79
N VAL A 189 0.22 6.91 -2.22
CA VAL A 189 1.19 7.58 -1.35
C VAL A 189 0.94 9.08 -1.47
N ARG A 190 0.36 9.68 -0.43
CA ARG A 190 0.31 11.13 -0.29
C ARG A 190 1.56 11.57 0.46
N GLY A 191 2.23 12.62 -0.01
CA GLY A 191 3.52 13.10 0.50
C GLY A 191 3.62 13.12 2.02
N MET A 192 4.13 12.02 2.59
CA MET A 192 4.54 11.97 3.97
C MET A 192 5.87 12.70 4.05
N SER A 193 5.85 13.92 4.56
CA SER A 193 7.07 14.66 4.87
C SER A 193 7.73 14.01 6.09
N PHE A 194 8.50 12.95 5.86
CA PHE A 194 9.48 12.51 6.84
C PHE A 194 10.61 13.55 6.80
N ARG A 195 10.82 14.28 7.90
CA ARG A 195 11.96 15.19 8.03
C ARG A 195 13.25 14.38 8.09
N ARG A 196 13.76 14.00 6.91
CA ARG A 196 15.14 13.75 6.47
C ARG A 196 15.07 13.05 5.11
N HIS A 197 15.29 13.84 4.06
CA HIS A 197 15.61 13.46 2.67
C HIS A 197 14.90 12.22 2.07
N LEU A 198 13.57 12.28 1.89
CA LEU A 198 12.88 11.41 0.94
C LEU A 198 12.39 12.24 -0.25
N CYS A 199 12.96 12.01 -1.42
CA CYS A 199 12.46 12.57 -2.68
C CYS A 199 11.24 11.76 -3.13
N PHE A 200 10.05 12.38 -3.07
CA PHE A 200 8.87 11.86 -3.75
C PHE A 200 8.79 12.51 -5.13
N SER A 201 8.84 11.70 -6.20
CA SER A 201 8.58 12.18 -7.56
C SER A 201 7.07 12.30 -7.77
N ASP A 202 6.49 13.43 -7.38
CA ASP A 202 5.14 13.82 -7.75
C ASP A 202 5.19 14.45 -9.15
N ARG A 203 4.63 13.79 -10.18
CA ARG A 203 4.64 14.30 -11.56
C ARG A 203 3.41 15.15 -11.91
N SER A 204 2.74 15.71 -10.91
CA SER A 204 1.47 16.43 -11.14
C SER A 204 1.22 17.63 -10.23
N ILE A 205 2.28 18.27 -9.70
CA ILE A 205 2.23 19.64 -9.18
C ILE A 205 3.49 20.34 -9.66
N ALA A 206 3.34 21.59 -10.12
CA ALA A 206 4.35 22.42 -10.74
C ALA A 206 5.71 22.37 -10.02
N ALA A 207 6.77 22.37 -10.82
CA ALA A 207 8.15 22.51 -10.37
C ALA A 207 8.31 23.78 -9.55
N GLU A 208 8.69 23.63 -8.29
CA GLU A 208 9.36 24.67 -7.53
C GLU A 208 10.70 24.07 -7.09
N GLU A 209 11.79 24.68 -7.57
CA GLU A 209 13.16 24.28 -7.27
C GLU A 209 13.41 24.33 -5.76
N VAL A 210 13.85 23.21 -5.20
CA VAL A 210 14.59 23.20 -3.95
C VAL A 210 15.96 22.59 -4.27
N GLU A 211 16.99 23.44 -4.24
CA GLU A 211 18.39 23.05 -4.40
C GLU A 211 18.74 21.94 -3.40
N GLY A 212 18.91 20.72 -3.93
CA GLY A 212 19.37 19.56 -3.18
C GLY A 212 19.85 18.52 -4.17
N ARG A 213 21.18 18.38 -4.28
CA ARG A 213 21.95 17.51 -5.19
C ARG A 213 21.16 16.32 -5.77
N ALA A 214 20.79 16.42 -7.04
CA ALA A 214 20.29 15.31 -7.82
C ALA A 214 21.45 14.41 -8.27
N PHE A 215 21.38 13.11 -7.97
CA PHE A 215 22.18 12.09 -8.65
C PHE A 215 21.42 11.65 -9.92
N PRO A 216 22.02 11.72 -11.12
CA PRO A 216 21.35 11.30 -12.34
C PRO A 216 21.35 9.77 -12.43
N LEU A 217 20.19 9.15 -12.24
CA LEU A 217 19.98 7.75 -12.61
C LEU A 217 19.41 7.69 -14.04
N PHE A 218 20.32 7.40 -14.98
CA PHE A 218 20.15 7.05 -16.40
C PHE A 218 19.99 8.20 -17.42
N PRO A 219 20.72 8.14 -18.56
CA PRO A 219 20.56 9.09 -19.65
C PRO A 219 19.25 8.85 -20.42
N ALA A 220 18.69 9.94 -20.96
CA ALA A 220 17.53 9.89 -21.84
C ALA A 220 17.83 9.06 -23.10
N PRO A 221 16.86 8.28 -23.62
CA PRO A 221 17.02 7.60 -24.90
C PRO A 221 17.06 8.66 -26.02
N GLN A 222 17.99 8.45 -26.96
CA GLN A 222 18.12 9.22 -28.20
C GLN A 222 16.93 8.98 -29.12
#